data_AF-A0A3P8G022-F1
#
_entry.id   AF-A0A3P8G022-F1
#
_cell.length_a   1.000
_cell.length_b   1.000
_cell.length_c   1.000
_cell.angle_alpha   90.00
_cell.angle_beta   90.00
_cell.angle_gamma   90.00
#
_symmetry.space_group_name_H-M   'P 1'
#
loop_
_entity.id
_entity.type
_entity.pdbx_description
1 polymer ?
#
loop_
_entity_poly.entity_id
_entity_poly.type
_entity_poly.pdbx_seq_one_letter_code
_entity_poly.pdbx_strand_id
1 'polypeptide(L)'
;MLLKIALTVFAVAWTGRCELLSDCEIGGFLLPNGTCVCHRYWNGEDSKCNRIRCMNGGYSQDETPHCACPSGYLGPHCDPVTLSQAPSSVFEKQSTFNVVVYNAFTDYWGKAGYDHFRQSVKSHLDVFDYAQFNMAIFREGGSDVDQYPSNVTLADKQSFLDQLYAEELSYPMQYACTPLPFYKPLYNFLTKLNTRDTAVTVVTQFPPADDDVHRNMLEELAVAFGIRVSLKIINPASGLLTTACTDM
;
A
#
# COMPACT_ATOMS: atom_id res chain seq x y z
N MET A 1 59.61 26.18 -42.15
CA MET A 1 59.27 27.19 -41.12
C MET A 1 57.95 26.77 -40.50
N LEU A 2 58.00 26.01 -39.40
CA LEU A 2 56.84 25.39 -38.75
C LEU A 2 56.21 26.39 -37.78
N LEU A 3 55.03 26.90 -38.12
CA LEU A 3 54.25 27.80 -37.30
C LEU A 3 53.45 26.98 -36.27
N LYS A 4 53.87 26.99 -35.00
CA LYS A 4 53.10 26.42 -33.89
C LYS A 4 51.95 27.36 -33.56
N ILE A 5 50.73 26.98 -33.94
CA ILE A 5 49.50 27.65 -33.51
C ILE A 5 49.16 27.10 -32.12
N ALA A 6 49.32 27.94 -31.10
CA ALA A 6 48.87 27.64 -29.75
C ALA A 6 47.34 27.79 -29.68
N LEU A 7 46.62 26.68 -29.49
CA LEU A 7 45.21 26.71 -29.11
C LEU A 7 45.11 27.16 -27.64
N THR A 8 44.78 28.42 -27.42
CA THR A 8 44.29 28.91 -26.14
C THR A 8 42.86 28.42 -25.94
N VAL A 9 42.69 27.44 -25.04
CA VAL A 9 41.38 27.03 -24.53
C VAL A 9 40.85 28.14 -23.65
N PHE A 10 39.89 28.93 -24.14
CA PHE A 10 39.07 29.77 -23.29
C PHE A 10 38.09 28.86 -22.54
N ALA A 11 38.42 28.55 -21.28
CA ALA A 11 37.44 28.03 -20.35
C ALA A 11 36.44 29.16 -20.05
N VAL A 12 35.29 29.14 -20.73
CA VAL A 12 34.14 29.95 -20.31
C VAL A 12 33.66 29.33 -19.00
N ALA A 13 34.09 29.93 -17.88
CA ALA A 13 33.52 29.64 -16.59
C ALA A 13 32.05 30.09 -16.62
N TRP A 14 31.15 29.14 -16.86
CA TRP A 14 29.74 29.33 -16.55
C TRP A 14 29.62 29.46 -15.04
N THR A 15 29.77 30.67 -14.51
CA THR A 15 29.19 31.02 -13.22
C THR A 15 27.69 31.20 -13.43
N GLY A 16 27.02 30.10 -13.76
CA GLY A 16 25.59 29.98 -13.54
C GLY A 16 25.37 29.96 -12.04
N ARG A 17 25.35 31.14 -11.41
CA ARG A 17 24.65 31.26 -10.14
C ARG A 17 23.22 30.87 -10.45
N CYS A 18 22.73 29.78 -9.85
CA CYS A 18 21.31 29.70 -9.53
C CYS A 18 21.06 30.87 -8.58
N GLU A 19 20.76 32.04 -9.13
CA GLU A 19 20.05 33.04 -8.35
C GLU A 19 18.69 32.42 -8.04
N LEU A 20 18.57 31.90 -6.82
CA LEU A 20 17.32 31.58 -6.17
C LEU A 20 16.50 32.87 -6.10
N LEU A 21 15.85 33.21 -7.20
CA LEU A 21 14.72 34.13 -7.17
C LEU A 21 13.52 33.30 -6.73
N SER A 22 13.51 32.90 -5.47
CA SER A 22 12.41 32.14 -4.90
C SER A 22 12.01 32.77 -3.57
N ASP A 23 11.12 33.76 -3.65
CA ASP A 23 10.31 34.18 -2.51
C ASP A 23 9.41 33.05 -1.97
N CYS A 24 9.32 31.94 -2.72
CA CYS A 24 8.74 30.67 -2.30
C CYS A 24 9.88 29.78 -1.80
N GLU A 25 9.86 29.42 -0.52
CA GLU A 25 10.86 28.54 0.09
C GLU A 25 10.83 27.13 -0.51
N ILE A 26 11.56 26.19 0.09
CA ILE A 26 11.80 24.80 -0.35
C ILE A 26 10.55 24.06 -0.89
N GLY A 27 9.35 24.42 -0.42
CA GLY A 27 8.10 23.77 -0.77
C GLY A 27 7.27 24.36 -1.92
N GLY A 28 7.73 25.43 -2.60
CA GLY A 28 6.86 26.21 -3.52
C GLY A 28 7.47 26.56 -4.87
N PHE A 29 6.58 26.87 -5.83
CA PHE A 29 6.95 27.44 -7.13
C PHE A 29 6.35 28.85 -7.29
N LEU A 30 7.16 29.80 -7.77
CA LEU A 30 6.73 31.17 -8.02
C LEU A 30 6.07 31.27 -9.41
N LEU A 31 4.82 31.70 -9.45
CA LEU A 31 4.13 32.00 -10.70
C LEU A 31 4.55 33.37 -11.26
N PRO A 32 4.37 33.62 -12.58
CA PRO A 32 4.69 34.92 -13.20
C PRO A 32 3.93 36.12 -12.60
N ASN A 33 2.82 35.86 -11.90
CA ASN A 33 2.02 36.87 -11.18
C ASN A 33 2.57 37.18 -9.77
N GLY A 34 3.72 36.63 -9.39
CA GLY A 34 4.34 36.82 -8.08
C GLY A 34 3.70 35.99 -6.95
N THR A 35 2.77 35.07 -7.25
CA THR A 35 2.15 34.20 -6.24
C THR A 35 2.93 32.90 -6.10
N CYS A 36 3.18 32.49 -4.86
CA CYS A 36 3.75 31.18 -4.56
C CYS A 36 2.66 30.11 -4.51
N VAL A 37 2.87 29.01 -5.23
CA VAL A 37 2.02 27.83 -5.15
C VAL A 37 2.79 26.73 -4.46
N CYS A 38 2.25 26.27 -3.33
CA CYS A 38 2.87 25.22 -2.55
C CYS A 38 2.59 23.84 -3.12
N HIS A 39 3.61 22.99 -3.12
CA HIS A 39 3.41 21.57 -3.32
C HIS A 39 2.51 21.03 -2.19
N ARG A 40 1.70 20.00 -2.48
CA ARG A 40 0.68 19.43 -1.56
C ARG A 40 1.15 19.03 -0.15
N TYR A 41 2.47 18.95 0.04
CA TYR A 41 3.13 18.54 1.28
C TYR A 41 3.81 19.70 2.02
N TRP A 42 3.57 20.92 1.58
CA TRP A 42 4.11 22.14 2.17
C TRP A 42 2.99 23.17 2.34
N ASN A 43 3.06 23.94 3.41
CA ASN A 43 2.15 25.05 3.70
C ASN A 43 2.95 26.23 4.27
N GLY A 44 2.29 27.37 4.49
CA GLY A 44 2.92 28.55 5.05
C GLY A 44 1.91 29.68 5.17
N GLU A 45 2.06 30.51 6.20
CA GLU A 45 1.10 31.56 6.55
C GLU A 45 1.02 32.65 5.47
N ASP A 46 2.14 32.92 4.79
CA ASP A 46 2.26 33.91 3.72
C ASP A 46 2.43 33.28 2.32
N SER A 47 1.91 32.06 2.10
CA SER A 47 2.14 31.28 0.86
C SER A 47 3.61 30.97 0.56
N LYS A 48 4.53 31.20 1.51
CA LYS A 48 5.97 30.96 1.33
C LYS A 48 6.37 29.48 1.39
N CYS A 49 5.42 28.56 1.57
CA CYS A 49 5.64 27.11 1.51
C CYS A 49 6.81 26.62 2.40
N ASN A 50 6.95 27.24 3.57
CA ASN A 50 8.06 27.08 4.49
C ASN A 50 7.80 26.05 5.61
N ARG A 51 6.53 25.73 5.87
CA ARG A 51 6.11 24.70 6.82
C ARG A 51 5.90 23.38 6.11
N ILE A 52 6.47 22.33 6.66
CA ILE A 52 6.25 20.98 6.17
C ILE A 52 4.90 20.45 6.65
N ARG A 53 4.16 19.76 5.77
CA ARG A 53 2.96 19.02 6.16
C ARG A 53 3.32 17.55 6.36
N CYS A 54 3.13 17.07 7.58
CA CYS A 54 3.30 15.67 7.94
C CYS A 54 2.01 14.88 7.70
N MET A 55 2.14 13.65 7.21
CA MET A 55 1.04 12.73 6.98
C MET A 55 1.01 11.63 8.04
N ASN A 56 -0.09 10.87 8.08
CA ASN A 56 -0.20 9.62 8.86
C ASN A 56 0.19 9.74 10.34
N GLY A 57 -0.22 10.83 11.01
CA GLY A 57 0.06 11.06 12.42
C GLY A 57 1.51 11.47 12.73
N GLY A 58 2.34 11.72 11.71
CA GLY A 58 3.63 12.37 11.90
C GLY A 58 3.49 13.83 12.33
N TYR A 59 4.52 14.35 12.99
CA TYR A 59 4.56 15.74 13.44
C TYR A 59 5.94 16.36 13.19
N SER A 60 5.99 17.67 12.95
CA SER A 60 7.27 18.39 12.84
C SER A 60 7.63 18.94 14.23
N GLN A 61 8.83 18.61 14.71
CA GLN A 61 9.42 19.29 15.87
C GLN A 61 10.13 20.55 15.39
N ASP A 62 9.86 21.68 16.05
CA ASP A 62 10.58 22.95 15.87
C ASP A 62 10.62 23.51 14.43
N GLU A 63 9.53 23.36 13.67
CA GLU A 63 9.42 23.82 12.26
C GLU A 63 10.56 23.31 11.35
N THR A 64 11.16 22.17 11.71
CA THR A 64 12.19 21.53 10.88
C THR A 64 11.59 21.04 9.55
N PRO A 65 12.38 20.99 8.46
CA PRO A 65 11.91 20.55 7.14
C PRO A 65 11.67 19.03 7.05
N HIS A 66 11.53 18.34 8.20
CA HIS A 66 11.37 16.91 8.31
C HIS A 66 10.31 16.56 9.36
N CYS A 67 9.56 15.50 9.11
CA CYS A 67 8.56 14.99 10.04
C CYS A 67 9.13 13.86 10.91
N ALA A 68 8.80 13.87 12.20
CA ALA A 68 8.93 12.73 13.10
C ALA A 68 7.78 11.76 12.82
N CYS A 69 8.11 10.57 12.33
CA CYS A 69 7.13 9.60 11.86
C CYS A 69 6.85 8.50 12.90
N PRO A 70 5.58 8.08 13.07
CA PRO A 70 5.25 6.89 13.82
C PRO A 70 5.79 5.63 13.11
N SER A 71 5.94 4.55 13.88
CA SER A 71 6.40 3.26 13.36
C SER A 71 5.59 2.82 12.13
N GLY A 72 6.28 2.46 11.05
CA GLY A 72 5.65 2.03 9.79
C GLY A 72 5.54 3.12 8.71
N TYR A 73 5.86 4.38 9.02
CA TYR A 73 5.91 5.49 8.07
C TYR A 73 7.34 6.06 7.98
N LEU A 74 7.80 6.38 6.76
CA LEU A 74 9.14 6.92 6.53
C LEU A 74 9.08 8.00 5.45
N GLY A 75 10.17 8.73 5.30
CA GLY A 75 10.28 9.83 4.34
C GLY A 75 10.00 11.19 4.98
N PRO A 76 10.28 12.28 4.25
CA PRO A 76 10.26 13.63 4.81
C PRO A 76 8.87 14.05 5.31
N HIS A 77 7.80 13.47 4.75
CA HIS A 77 6.41 13.77 5.10
C HIS A 77 5.68 12.62 5.80
N CYS A 78 6.39 11.59 6.27
CA CYS A 78 5.80 10.35 6.80
C CYS A 78 4.88 9.66 5.78
N ASP A 79 5.39 9.56 4.56
CA ASP A 79 4.76 8.82 3.49
C ASP A 79 4.62 7.34 3.89
N PRO A 80 3.56 6.66 3.44
CA PRO A 80 3.44 5.22 3.64
C PRO A 80 4.63 4.55 2.95
N VAL A 81 5.32 3.72 3.72
CA VAL A 81 6.48 2.99 3.27
C VAL A 81 6.04 1.98 2.20
N THR A 82 6.25 2.28 0.93
CA THR A 82 6.32 1.28 -0.13
C THR A 82 7.71 0.61 -0.16
N LEU A 83 8.39 0.47 0.97
CA LEU A 83 9.58 -0.38 1.08
C LEU A 83 9.14 -1.84 1.25
N SER A 84 8.45 -2.35 0.24
CA SER A 84 8.68 -3.73 -0.16
C SER A 84 9.28 -3.66 -1.56
N GLN A 85 10.57 -3.34 -1.64
CA GLN A 85 11.31 -3.90 -2.76
C GLN A 85 11.26 -5.41 -2.58
N ALA A 86 10.79 -6.12 -3.60
CA ALA A 86 10.79 -7.57 -3.60
C ALA A 86 12.22 -8.05 -3.28
N PRO A 87 12.42 -9.02 -2.38
CA PRO A 87 13.75 -9.54 -2.08
C PRO A 87 14.37 -10.07 -3.36
N SER A 88 15.67 -9.87 -3.51
CA SER A 88 16.45 -10.48 -4.60
C SER A 88 16.47 -12.01 -4.55
N SER A 89 16.06 -12.62 -3.42
CA SER A 89 15.67 -14.03 -3.38
C SER A 89 14.20 -14.15 -3.80
N VAL A 90 13.97 -14.05 -5.10
CA VAL A 90 12.73 -14.53 -5.72
C VAL A 90 12.58 -15.98 -5.29
N PHE A 91 11.58 -16.22 -4.43
CA PHE A 91 11.13 -17.51 -3.92
C PHE A 91 11.69 -18.72 -4.68
N GLU A 92 12.77 -19.32 -4.17
CA GLU A 92 13.17 -20.63 -4.66
C GLU A 92 12.15 -21.66 -4.15
N LYS A 93 11.18 -21.95 -5.01
CA LYS A 93 10.30 -23.13 -5.01
C LYS A 93 9.48 -23.39 -3.74
N GLN A 94 8.56 -22.47 -3.44
CA GLN A 94 7.13 -22.82 -3.23
C GLN A 94 6.27 -21.73 -3.86
N SER A 95 6.05 -21.80 -5.17
CA SER A 95 5.33 -20.79 -5.95
C SER A 95 3.82 -20.88 -5.70
N THR A 96 3.38 -20.66 -4.46
CA THR A 96 1.95 -20.59 -4.13
C THR A 96 1.43 -19.16 -4.30
N PHE A 97 0.26 -19.00 -4.91
CA PHE A 97 -0.43 -17.73 -5.01
C PHE A 97 -1.61 -17.73 -4.03
N ASN A 98 -1.56 -16.89 -3.00
CA ASN A 98 -2.53 -16.90 -1.92
C ASN A 98 -3.33 -15.60 -1.89
N VAL A 99 -4.65 -15.70 -1.99
CA VAL A 99 -5.57 -14.56 -1.92
C VAL A 99 -6.62 -14.82 -0.84
N VAL A 100 -6.84 -13.81 0.00
CA VAL A 100 -7.90 -13.80 0.99
C VAL A 100 -8.82 -12.62 0.70
N VAL A 101 -10.11 -12.89 0.55
CA VAL A 101 -11.14 -11.90 0.22
C VAL A 101 -12.05 -11.73 1.42
N TYR A 102 -12.09 -10.53 1.99
CA TYR A 102 -13.15 -10.13 2.89
C TYR A 102 -14.31 -9.62 2.07
N ASN A 103 -15.27 -10.52 1.80
CA ASN A 103 -16.43 -10.24 0.97
C ASN A 103 -17.46 -9.44 1.76
N ALA A 104 -17.19 -8.15 1.88
CA ALA A 104 -18.09 -7.14 2.42
C ALA A 104 -17.77 -5.85 1.66
N PHE A 105 -18.48 -5.63 0.55
CA PHE A 105 -18.21 -4.52 -0.37
C PHE A 105 -19.46 -3.68 -0.62
N THR A 106 -19.28 -2.37 -0.64
CA THR A 106 -20.31 -1.40 -1.04
C THR A 106 -20.58 -1.47 -2.55
N ASP A 107 -21.84 -1.21 -2.92
CA ASP A 107 -22.37 -1.27 -4.31
C ASP A 107 -21.50 -0.60 -5.36
N TYR A 108 -21.01 0.59 -5.05
CA TYR A 108 -20.35 1.44 -6.04
C TYR A 108 -18.83 1.32 -5.92
N TRP A 109 -18.27 1.79 -4.80
CA TRP A 109 -16.83 1.87 -4.63
C TRP A 109 -16.20 0.51 -4.31
N GLY A 110 -16.84 -0.29 -3.46
CA GLY A 110 -16.39 -1.63 -3.12
C GLY A 110 -16.36 -2.53 -4.35
N LYS A 111 -17.46 -2.57 -5.09
CA LYS A 111 -17.57 -3.35 -6.33
C LYS A 111 -16.55 -2.92 -7.39
N ALA A 112 -16.48 -1.63 -7.71
CA ALA A 112 -15.54 -1.13 -8.72
C ALA A 112 -14.07 -1.41 -8.32
N GLY A 113 -13.73 -1.21 -7.05
CA GLY A 113 -12.39 -1.51 -6.54
C GLY A 113 -12.08 -3.01 -6.57
N TYR A 114 -13.04 -3.88 -6.29
CA TYR A 114 -12.86 -5.32 -6.39
C TYR A 114 -12.74 -5.79 -7.84
N ASP A 115 -13.48 -5.19 -8.77
CA ASP A 115 -13.34 -5.46 -10.21
C ASP A 115 -11.95 -5.05 -10.71
N HIS A 116 -11.38 -3.94 -10.24
CA HIS A 116 -9.99 -3.57 -10.51
C HIS A 116 -8.98 -4.55 -9.88
N PHE A 117 -9.24 -5.01 -8.66
CA PHE A 117 -8.42 -6.04 -8.03
C PHE A 117 -8.39 -7.32 -8.87
N ARG A 118 -9.55 -7.81 -9.33
CA ARG A 118 -9.65 -8.98 -10.22
C ARG A 118 -8.83 -8.81 -11.50
N GLN A 119 -8.89 -7.64 -12.12
CA GLN A 119 -8.09 -7.32 -13.31
C GLN A 119 -6.59 -7.32 -12.98
N SER A 120 -6.19 -6.70 -11.87
CA SER A 120 -4.80 -6.68 -11.42
C SER A 120 -4.26 -8.09 -11.16
N VAL A 121 -5.05 -8.97 -10.55
CA VAL A 121 -4.69 -10.37 -10.33
C VAL A 121 -4.51 -11.09 -11.65
N LYS A 122 -5.43 -10.92 -12.60
CA LYS A 122 -5.30 -11.49 -13.95
C LYS A 122 -4.00 -11.03 -14.62
N SER A 123 -3.74 -9.72 -14.65
CA SER A 123 -2.53 -9.16 -15.26
C SER A 123 -1.25 -9.66 -14.60
N HIS A 124 -1.27 -9.84 -13.28
CA HIS A 124 -0.14 -10.43 -12.55
C HIS A 124 0.10 -11.89 -12.97
N LEU A 125 -0.96 -12.70 -12.98
CA LEU A 125 -0.87 -14.11 -13.37
C LEU A 125 -0.58 -14.33 -14.85
N ASP A 126 -0.73 -13.31 -15.71
CA ASP A 126 -0.29 -13.33 -17.11
C ASP A 126 1.24 -13.21 -17.25
N VAL A 127 1.94 -12.72 -16.22
CA VAL A 127 3.39 -12.53 -16.20
C VAL A 127 4.10 -13.55 -15.31
N PHE A 128 3.45 -13.97 -14.22
CA PHE A 128 4.05 -14.84 -13.20
C PHE A 128 3.31 -16.16 -13.07
N ASP A 129 4.08 -17.26 -13.06
CA ASP A 129 3.57 -18.61 -12.89
C ASP A 129 3.70 -19.11 -11.46
N TYR A 130 2.69 -19.87 -11.03
CA TYR A 130 2.56 -20.43 -9.69
C TYR A 130 2.17 -21.92 -9.79
N ALA A 131 2.68 -22.73 -8.88
CA ALA A 131 2.43 -24.17 -8.83
C ALA A 131 1.11 -24.53 -8.12
N GLN A 132 0.61 -23.63 -7.27
CA GLN A 132 -0.63 -23.81 -6.53
C GLN A 132 -1.26 -22.46 -6.24
N PHE A 133 -2.59 -22.44 -6.20
CA PHE A 133 -3.38 -21.25 -5.92
C PHE A 133 -4.29 -21.52 -4.74
N ASN A 134 -4.27 -20.67 -3.73
CA ASN A 134 -5.14 -20.78 -2.57
C ASN A 134 -6.01 -19.53 -2.50
N MET A 135 -7.31 -19.74 -2.33
CA MET A 135 -8.26 -18.66 -2.12
C MET A 135 -9.06 -18.93 -0.85
N ALA A 136 -9.25 -17.92 -0.02
CA ALA A 136 -10.17 -17.96 1.10
C ALA A 136 -11.09 -16.74 1.07
N ILE A 137 -12.35 -16.94 1.41
CA ILE A 137 -13.39 -15.91 1.39
C ILE A 137 -14.04 -15.85 2.75
N PHE A 138 -13.99 -14.68 3.37
CA PHE A 138 -14.77 -14.32 4.53
C PHE A 138 -16.10 -13.70 4.09
N ARG A 139 -17.21 -14.12 4.68
CA ARG A 139 -18.55 -13.53 4.49
C ARG A 139 -19.15 -13.19 5.85
N GLU A 140 -19.75 -12.02 5.95
CA GLU A 140 -20.46 -11.62 7.18
C GLU A 140 -21.67 -12.53 7.44
N GLY A 141 -21.99 -12.75 8.72
CA GLY A 141 -23.12 -13.60 9.13
C GLY A 141 -22.85 -15.11 9.15
N GLY A 142 -21.60 -15.53 8.92
CA GLY A 142 -21.18 -16.93 9.11
C GLY A 142 -21.23 -17.37 10.57
N SER A 143 -21.46 -18.66 10.80
CA SER A 143 -21.54 -19.26 12.15
C SER A 143 -20.17 -19.45 12.83
N ASP A 144 -19.08 -19.43 12.05
CA ASP A 144 -17.71 -19.57 12.54
C ASP A 144 -16.91 -18.33 12.12
N VAL A 145 -16.60 -17.48 13.09
CA VAL A 145 -15.79 -16.26 12.90
C VAL A 145 -14.28 -16.54 12.99
N ASP A 146 -13.89 -17.77 13.35
CA ASP A 146 -12.50 -18.18 13.55
C ASP A 146 -11.91 -18.84 12.30
N GLN A 147 -12.73 -19.12 11.27
CA GLN A 147 -12.31 -19.75 10.02
C GLN A 147 -12.92 -19.04 8.82
N TYR A 148 -12.27 -19.19 7.65
CA TYR A 148 -12.88 -18.77 6.39
C TYR A 148 -13.94 -19.80 5.97
N PRO A 149 -15.23 -19.41 5.89
CA PRO A 149 -16.31 -20.33 5.56
C PRO A 149 -16.15 -20.98 4.19
N SER A 150 -15.48 -20.29 3.28
CA SER A 150 -15.14 -20.81 1.95
C SER A 150 -13.64 -20.68 1.77
N ASN A 151 -12.98 -21.81 1.50
CA ASN A 151 -11.58 -21.85 1.12
C ASN A 151 -11.37 -22.97 0.10
N VAL A 152 -10.41 -22.77 -0.77
CA VAL A 152 -10.13 -23.66 -1.90
C VAL A 152 -8.65 -23.62 -2.23
N THR A 153 -8.13 -24.78 -2.62
CA THR A 153 -6.80 -24.95 -3.18
C THR A 153 -6.93 -25.50 -4.59
N LEU A 154 -6.29 -24.84 -5.54
CA LEU A 154 -6.39 -25.10 -6.97
C LEU A 154 -5.01 -25.30 -7.57
N ALA A 155 -4.92 -26.23 -8.52
CA ALA A 155 -3.66 -26.58 -9.18
C ALA A 155 -3.37 -25.69 -10.39
N ASP A 156 -4.39 -25.06 -10.98
CA ASP A 156 -4.24 -24.33 -12.23
C ASP A 156 -4.77 -22.89 -12.15
N LYS A 157 -4.11 -22.03 -12.93
CA LYS A 157 -4.40 -20.59 -13.04
C LYS A 157 -5.84 -20.32 -13.50
N GLN A 158 -6.35 -21.10 -14.46
CA GLN A 158 -7.63 -20.79 -15.09
C GLN A 158 -8.79 -21.06 -14.12
N SER A 159 -8.78 -22.20 -13.44
CA SER A 159 -9.76 -22.52 -12.38
C SER A 159 -9.71 -21.48 -11.26
N PHE A 160 -8.53 -20.98 -10.90
CA PHE A 160 -8.41 -19.92 -9.91
C PHE A 160 -9.05 -18.61 -10.38
N LEU A 161 -8.79 -18.19 -11.61
CA LEU A 161 -9.43 -17.01 -12.17
C LEU A 161 -10.94 -17.20 -12.29
N ASP A 162 -11.41 -18.35 -12.76
CA ASP A 162 -12.84 -18.64 -12.90
C ASP A 162 -13.55 -18.52 -11.55
N GLN A 163 -12.95 -19.05 -10.47
CA GLN A 163 -13.51 -18.90 -9.12
C GLN A 163 -13.46 -17.46 -8.61
N LEU A 164 -12.35 -16.76 -8.83
CA LEU A 164 -12.22 -15.36 -8.40
C LEU A 164 -13.26 -14.46 -9.09
N TYR A 165 -13.55 -14.70 -10.37
CA TYR A 165 -14.55 -13.94 -11.15
C TYR A 165 -15.99 -14.41 -10.89
N ALA A 166 -16.20 -15.67 -10.52
CA ALA A 166 -17.51 -16.20 -10.14
C ALA A 166 -17.98 -15.75 -8.75
N GLU A 167 -17.09 -15.23 -7.90
CA GLU A 167 -17.46 -14.78 -6.55
C GLU A 167 -18.53 -13.67 -6.58
N GLU A 168 -19.67 -13.93 -5.94
CA GLU A 168 -20.75 -12.95 -5.78
C GLU A 168 -20.45 -12.03 -4.59
N LEU A 169 -20.43 -10.72 -4.83
CA LEU A 169 -20.15 -9.76 -3.75
C LEU A 169 -21.35 -9.64 -2.82
N SER A 170 -21.11 -9.76 -1.52
CA SER A 170 -22.12 -9.49 -0.49
C SER A 170 -21.97 -8.08 0.06
N TYR A 171 -23.12 -7.46 0.28
CA TYR A 171 -23.21 -6.17 0.92
C TYR A 171 -22.92 -6.28 2.41
N PRO A 172 -22.23 -5.27 2.99
CA PRO A 172 -22.03 -5.24 4.41
C PRO A 172 -23.40 -5.13 5.11
N MET A 173 -23.58 -5.85 6.21
CA MET A 173 -24.83 -5.80 7.00
C MET A 173 -25.11 -4.40 7.54
N GLN A 174 -24.06 -3.58 7.69
CA GLN A 174 -24.13 -2.20 8.14
C GLN A 174 -23.20 -1.33 7.29
N TYR A 175 -23.69 -0.18 6.81
CA TYR A 175 -22.90 0.83 6.10
C TYR A 175 -21.95 1.64 7.02
N ALA A 176 -21.58 1.08 8.17
CA ALA A 176 -20.68 1.69 9.15
C ALA A 176 -19.30 0.99 9.13
N CYS A 177 -18.30 1.60 9.75
CA CYS A 177 -17.00 0.98 9.98
C CYS A 177 -17.16 -0.22 10.92
N THR A 178 -17.36 -1.42 10.37
CA THR A 178 -17.37 -2.64 11.16
C THR A 178 -15.98 -3.25 11.13
N PRO A 179 -15.29 -3.37 12.27
CA PRO A 179 -14.02 -4.06 12.34
C PRO A 179 -14.19 -5.55 12.00
N LEU A 180 -13.37 -6.09 11.09
CA LEU A 180 -13.48 -7.47 10.62
C LEU A 180 -12.49 -8.40 11.33
N PRO A 181 -12.87 -9.66 11.67
CA PRO A 181 -11.97 -10.61 12.31
C PRO A 181 -10.90 -11.06 11.33
N PHE A 182 -9.73 -10.42 11.43
CA PHE A 182 -8.66 -10.56 10.45
C PHE A 182 -7.63 -11.62 10.85
N TYR A 183 -7.01 -11.41 12.01
CA TYR A 183 -5.79 -12.10 12.39
C TYR A 183 -6.00 -13.58 12.69
N LYS A 184 -7.03 -13.92 13.48
CA LYS A 184 -7.29 -15.30 13.88
C LYS A 184 -7.68 -16.22 12.71
N PRO A 185 -8.63 -15.87 11.82
CA PRO A 185 -8.93 -16.69 10.65
C PRO A 185 -7.73 -16.84 9.71
N LEU A 186 -6.95 -15.79 9.54
CA LEU A 186 -5.76 -15.81 8.70
C LEU A 186 -4.69 -16.74 9.27
N TYR A 187 -4.40 -16.64 10.56
CA TYR A 187 -3.49 -17.54 11.26
C TYR A 187 -3.93 -19.01 11.09
N ASN A 188 -5.20 -19.31 11.35
CA ASN A 188 -5.75 -20.67 11.20
C ASN A 188 -5.66 -21.19 9.77
N PHE A 189 -5.90 -20.33 8.78
CA PHE A 189 -5.79 -20.69 7.36
C PHE A 189 -4.36 -21.02 6.95
N LEU A 190 -3.38 -20.17 7.31
CA LEU A 190 -1.99 -20.35 6.93
C LEU A 190 -1.36 -21.57 7.61
N THR A 191 -1.67 -21.79 8.89
CA THR A 191 -1.24 -22.98 9.62
C THR A 191 -1.82 -24.25 9.03
N LYS A 192 -3.12 -24.26 8.70
CA LYS A 192 -3.79 -25.41 8.06
C LYS A 192 -3.18 -25.75 6.70
N LEU A 193 -2.83 -24.75 5.90
CA LEU A 193 -2.17 -24.94 4.61
C LEU A 193 -0.68 -25.31 4.73
N ASN A 194 -0.09 -25.25 5.94
CA ASN A 194 1.35 -25.40 6.18
C ASN A 194 2.18 -24.52 5.23
N THR A 195 1.73 -23.27 5.08
CA THR A 195 2.28 -22.33 4.10
C THR A 195 3.65 -21.82 4.55
N ARG A 196 4.62 -21.76 3.63
CA ARG A 196 5.98 -21.24 3.88
C ARG A 196 6.48 -20.45 2.68
N ASP A 197 7.41 -19.54 2.92
CA ASP A 197 8.17 -18.79 1.91
C ASP A 197 7.27 -18.28 0.78
N THR A 198 6.23 -17.52 1.12
CA THR A 198 5.24 -17.05 0.14
C THR A 198 4.63 -15.70 0.53
N ALA A 199 3.87 -15.12 -0.39
CA ALA A 199 3.06 -13.94 -0.15
C ALA A 199 1.58 -14.31 -0.05
N VAL A 200 0.87 -13.60 0.83
CA VAL A 200 -0.58 -13.68 1.01
C VAL A 200 -1.15 -12.29 0.80
N THR A 201 -2.02 -12.16 -0.21
CA THR A 201 -2.69 -10.89 -0.48
C THR A 201 -4.08 -10.91 0.12
N VAL A 202 -4.35 -9.97 1.01
CA VAL A 202 -5.66 -9.79 1.62
C VAL A 202 -6.31 -8.59 0.98
N VAL A 203 -7.54 -8.76 0.47
CA VAL A 203 -8.37 -7.66 -0.05
C VAL A 203 -9.59 -7.46 0.84
N THR A 204 -9.82 -6.21 1.24
CA THR A 204 -10.94 -5.82 2.11
C THR A 204 -11.35 -4.38 1.81
N GLN A 205 -12.56 -3.99 2.20
CA GLN A 205 -12.96 -2.58 2.26
C GLN A 205 -12.85 -1.99 3.68
N PHE A 206 -12.91 -2.84 4.71
CA PHE A 206 -12.95 -2.43 6.11
C PHE A 206 -11.67 -2.84 6.85
N PRO A 207 -11.27 -2.11 7.91
CA PRO A 207 -10.08 -2.43 8.68
C PRO A 207 -10.23 -3.71 9.50
N PRO A 208 -9.11 -4.33 9.90
CA PRO A 208 -9.13 -5.43 10.85
C PRO A 208 -9.62 -4.95 12.22
N ALA A 209 -10.28 -5.85 12.95
CA ALA A 209 -10.57 -5.67 14.37
C ALA A 209 -9.30 -5.64 15.20
N ASP A 210 -9.36 -4.93 16.33
CA ASP A 210 -8.29 -4.98 17.31
C ASP A 210 -8.23 -6.37 17.97
N ASP A 211 -7.08 -7.00 17.83
CA ASP A 211 -6.79 -8.35 18.33
C ASP A 211 -5.26 -8.52 18.38
N ASP A 212 -4.65 -7.80 19.33
CA ASP A 212 -3.21 -7.82 19.59
C ASP A 212 -2.66 -9.25 19.71
N VAL A 213 -3.41 -10.16 20.34
CA VAL A 213 -2.97 -11.53 20.61
C VAL A 213 -2.77 -12.28 19.30
N HIS A 214 -3.78 -12.35 18.44
CA HIS A 214 -3.65 -13.09 17.18
C HIS A 214 -2.83 -12.33 16.14
N ARG A 215 -2.77 -10.99 16.22
CA ARG A 215 -1.82 -10.22 15.41
C ARG A 215 -0.39 -10.64 15.71
N ASN A 216 0.01 -10.65 16.99
CA ASN A 216 1.36 -11.06 17.39
C ASN A 216 1.66 -12.51 16.98
N MET A 217 0.70 -13.43 17.16
CA MET A 217 0.86 -14.82 16.71
C MET A 217 1.03 -14.94 15.19
N LEU A 218 0.28 -14.15 14.41
CA LEU A 218 0.40 -14.12 12.96
C LEU A 218 1.75 -13.52 12.53
N GLU A 219 2.24 -12.50 13.22
CA GLU A 219 3.57 -11.91 12.99
C GLU A 219 4.68 -12.91 13.27
N GLU A 220 4.62 -13.61 14.41
CA GLU A 220 5.58 -14.67 14.74
C GLU A 220 5.57 -15.79 13.70
N LEU A 221 4.38 -16.24 13.28
CA LEU A 221 4.24 -17.24 12.21
C LEU A 221 4.86 -16.73 10.90
N ALA A 222 4.57 -15.48 10.54
CA ALA A 222 5.04 -14.88 9.30
C ALA A 222 6.56 -14.76 9.25
N VAL A 223 7.18 -14.34 10.36
CA VAL A 223 8.64 -14.26 10.50
C VAL A 223 9.27 -15.66 10.48
N ALA A 224 8.70 -16.61 11.23
CA ALA A 224 9.26 -17.96 11.34
C ALA A 224 9.23 -18.75 10.03
N PHE A 225 8.22 -18.52 9.18
CA PHE A 225 8.01 -19.26 7.94
C PHE A 225 8.18 -18.43 6.67
N GLY A 226 8.75 -17.22 6.76
CA GLY A 226 9.01 -16.39 5.58
C GLY A 226 7.74 -15.95 4.83
N ILE A 227 6.62 -15.82 5.53
CA ILE A 227 5.33 -15.42 4.94
C ILE A 227 5.24 -13.90 4.92
N ARG A 228 4.78 -13.33 3.80
CA ARG A 228 4.53 -11.90 3.64
C ARG A 228 3.04 -11.63 3.49
N VAL A 229 2.44 -10.96 4.46
CA VAL A 229 1.04 -10.56 4.37
C VAL A 229 0.94 -9.15 3.77
N SER A 230 0.24 -9.03 2.64
CA SER A 230 -0.01 -7.76 1.95
C SER A 230 -1.49 -7.40 2.06
N LEU A 231 -1.79 -6.33 2.79
CA LEU A 231 -3.16 -5.82 2.93
C LEU A 231 -3.49 -4.82 1.83
N LYS A 232 -4.63 -5.01 1.16
CA LYS A 232 -5.18 -4.11 0.14
C LYS A 232 -6.56 -3.65 0.58
N ILE A 233 -6.63 -2.39 1.01
CA ILE A 233 -7.88 -1.75 1.42
C ILE A 233 -8.47 -0.98 0.23
N ILE A 234 -9.68 -1.36 -0.19
CA ILE A 234 -10.43 -0.68 -1.24
C ILE A 234 -11.13 0.55 -0.63
N ASN A 235 -10.58 1.72 -0.87
CA ASN A 235 -11.08 2.97 -0.30
C ASN A 235 -12.42 3.40 -0.98
N PRO A 236 -13.46 3.74 -0.20
CA PRO A 236 -14.59 4.51 -0.72
C PRO A 236 -14.07 5.89 -1.16
N ALA A 237 -14.32 6.31 -2.40
CA ALA A 237 -13.70 7.52 -2.95
C ALA A 237 -14.08 8.84 -2.25
N SER A 238 -14.87 8.81 -1.18
CA SER A 238 -15.13 9.97 -0.35
C SER A 238 -14.01 10.27 0.66
N GLY A 239 -13.04 9.38 0.92
CA GLY A 239 -11.98 9.59 1.93
C GLY A 239 -12.47 9.76 3.38
N LEU A 240 -13.79 9.86 3.57
CA LEU A 240 -14.50 10.04 4.84
C LEU A 240 -14.59 8.75 5.64
N LEU A 241 -14.60 7.59 4.98
CA LEU A 241 -14.59 6.29 5.65
C LEU A 241 -13.19 5.92 6.17
N THR A 242 -12.12 6.33 5.47
CA THR A 242 -10.77 6.11 5.98
C THR A 242 -10.49 6.91 7.25
N THR A 243 -10.97 8.16 7.37
CA THR A 243 -10.86 8.92 8.62
C THR A 243 -11.81 8.42 9.70
N ALA A 244 -13.04 8.02 9.35
CA ALA A 244 -14.00 7.51 10.33
C ALA A 244 -13.60 6.16 10.95
N CYS A 245 -12.86 5.30 10.23
CA CYS A 245 -12.43 4.01 10.77
C CYS A 245 -11.02 4.02 11.41
N THR A 246 -10.21 5.07 11.21
CA THR A 246 -8.88 5.22 11.87
C THR A 246 -8.97 5.87 13.25
N ASP A 247 -10.11 6.47 13.59
CA ASP A 247 -10.36 7.20 14.84
C ASP A 247 -11.12 6.36 15.90
N MET A 248 -11.22 5.03 15.70
CA MET A 248 -11.82 4.08 16.67
C MET A 248 -10.75 3.21 17.33
#